data_AF-A0A0G0UFS0-F1
#
_entry.id   AF-A0A0G0UFS0-F1
#
_cell.length_a   1.000
_cell.length_b   1.000
_cell.length_c   1.000
_cell.angle_alpha   90.00
_cell.angle_beta   90.00
_cell.angle_gamma   90.00
#
_symmetry.space_group_name_H-M   'P 1'
#
loop_
_entity.id
_entity.type
_entity.pdbx_description
1 polymer ?
#
loop_
_entity_poly.entity_id
_entity_poly.type
_entity_poly.pdbx_seq_one_letter_code
_entity_poly.pdbx_strand_id
1 'polypeptide(L)'
;TILPEFRTWALENLGKNHDNEVTKRTKVYESQLAAIAENQSQIDNLTRMRARDLIDDAEYIRERDRLKAEQAELRKEIDKTENRADRWLELTEELFDFATYAHSAFLKGDLQRKKEIMMALGSNPTILDGKLRIEAHPWLVPIVNEYPALEAEYHRLEPMKNGQDKSKSDHFATVASTWLGGWGSNPRPIG
;
A
#
# COMPACT_ATOMS: atom_id res chain seq x y z
N THR A 1 3.02 -3.80 -20.62
CA THR A 1 3.45 -4.72 -19.55
C THR A 1 4.79 -4.26 -19.06
N ILE A 2 5.22 -4.74 -17.89
CA ILE A 2 6.56 -4.48 -17.38
C ILE A 2 7.47 -5.69 -17.63
N LEU A 3 8.77 -5.44 -17.72
CA LEU A 3 9.80 -6.47 -17.86
C LEU A 3 9.91 -7.30 -16.56
N PRO A 4 10.09 -8.63 -16.63
CA PRO A 4 10.21 -9.49 -15.46
C PRO A 4 11.32 -9.09 -14.49
N GLU A 5 12.43 -8.54 -14.99
CA GLU A 5 13.55 -8.05 -14.19
C GLU A 5 13.11 -6.91 -13.26
N PHE A 6 12.32 -5.96 -13.78
CA PHE A 6 11.73 -4.86 -13.00
C PHE A 6 10.76 -5.36 -11.94
N ARG A 7 9.96 -6.41 -12.24
CA ARG A 7 9.13 -7.07 -11.24
C ARG A 7 9.97 -7.65 -10.10
N THR A 8 10.96 -8.49 -10.42
CA THR A 8 11.81 -9.15 -9.41
C THR A 8 12.49 -8.11 -8.53
N TRP A 9 13.08 -7.08 -9.14
CA TRP A 9 13.73 -6.01 -8.40
C TRP A 9 12.78 -5.21 -7.52
N ALA A 10 11.55 -4.95 -8.01
CA ALA A 10 10.54 -4.24 -7.23
C ALA A 10 10.16 -5.04 -5.99
N LEU A 11 9.89 -6.34 -6.13
CA LEU A 11 9.55 -7.23 -5.02
C LEU A 11 10.69 -7.37 -4.00
N GLU A 12 11.93 -7.52 -4.47
CA GLU A 12 13.11 -7.59 -3.59
C GLU A 12 13.33 -6.30 -2.78
N ASN A 13 13.15 -5.13 -3.38
CA ASN A 13 13.33 -3.85 -2.69
C ASN A 13 12.12 -3.46 -1.83
N LEU A 14 10.92 -3.89 -2.19
CA LEU A 14 9.75 -3.80 -1.30
C LEU A 14 9.98 -4.61 -0.03
N GLY A 15 10.52 -5.83 -0.15
CA GLY A 15 10.92 -6.65 0.99
C GLY A 15 11.96 -5.94 1.88
N LYS A 16 12.95 -5.25 1.31
CA LYS A 16 13.95 -4.49 2.09
C LYS A 16 13.38 -3.23 2.75
N ASN A 17 12.45 -2.55 2.11
CA ASN A 17 11.76 -1.39 2.69
C ASN A 17 10.69 -1.79 3.71
N HIS A 18 10.24 -3.06 3.69
CA HIS A 18 9.30 -3.61 4.64
C HIS A 18 9.80 -3.48 6.08
N ASP A 19 11.08 -3.77 6.36
CA ASP A 19 11.63 -3.70 7.72
C ASP A 19 11.55 -2.28 8.31
N ASN A 20 11.81 -1.26 7.48
CA ASN A 20 11.67 0.14 7.88
C ASN A 20 10.21 0.54 8.12
N GLU A 21 9.31 0.02 7.30
CA GLU A 21 7.87 0.26 7.40
C GLU A 21 7.28 -0.45 8.63
N VAL A 22 7.66 -1.71 8.87
CA VAL A 22 7.34 -2.46 10.09
C VAL A 22 7.82 -1.69 11.31
N THR A 23 9.07 -1.19 11.30
CA THR A 23 9.61 -0.40 12.41
C THR A 23 8.79 0.87 12.67
N LYS A 24 8.42 1.62 11.62
CA LYS A 24 7.57 2.82 11.76
C LYS A 24 6.19 2.46 12.31
N ARG A 25 5.57 1.39 11.80
CA ARG A 25 4.25 0.92 12.23
C ARG A 25 4.25 0.43 13.66
N THR A 26 5.25 -0.34 14.07
CA THR A 26 5.41 -0.78 15.46
C THR A 26 5.44 0.41 16.40
N LYS A 27 6.17 1.48 16.05
CA LYS A 27 6.19 2.72 16.86
C LYS A 27 4.82 3.40 16.94
N VAL A 28 4.07 3.45 15.83
CA VAL A 28 2.70 4.01 15.82
C VAL A 28 1.78 3.17 16.71
N TYR A 29 1.84 1.85 16.57
CA TYR A 29 1.06 0.91 17.36
C TYR A 29 1.38 1.00 18.86
N GLU A 30 2.66 1.02 19.23
CA GLU A 30 3.11 1.24 20.60
C GLU A 30 2.60 2.57 21.17
N SER A 31 2.64 3.66 20.39
CA SER A 31 2.10 4.96 20.78
C SER A 31 0.59 4.92 21.00
N GLN A 32 -0.16 4.19 20.16
CA GLN A 32 -1.60 4.04 20.29
C GLN A 32 -1.97 3.21 21.53
N LEU A 33 -1.23 2.12 21.80
CA LEU A 33 -1.39 1.33 23.03
C LEU A 33 -1.11 2.17 24.28
N ALA A 34 -0.06 2.99 24.26
CA ALA A 34 0.25 3.90 25.36
C ALA A 34 -0.89 4.91 25.59
N ALA A 35 -1.47 5.46 24.52
CA ALA A 35 -2.61 6.38 24.62
C ALA A 35 -3.86 5.71 25.22
N ILE A 36 -4.15 4.46 24.87
CA ILE A 36 -5.26 3.69 25.46
C ILE A 36 -5.02 3.45 26.95
N ALA A 37 -3.79 3.10 27.34
CA ALA A 37 -3.44 2.88 28.74
C ALA A 37 -3.59 4.16 29.57
N GLU A 38 -3.18 5.30 29.03
CA GLU A 38 -3.34 6.60 29.67
C GLU A 38 -4.83 6.99 29.79
N ASN A 39 -5.62 6.81 28.73
CA ASN A 39 -7.06 7.05 28.78
C ASN A 39 -7.75 6.18 29.84
N GLN A 40 -7.34 4.92 30.00
CA GLN A 40 -7.84 4.04 31.05
C GLN A 40 -7.48 4.55 32.46
N SER A 41 -6.25 5.03 32.65
CA SER A 41 -5.82 5.67 33.91
C SER A 41 -6.68 6.89 34.26
N GLN A 42 -7.06 7.68 33.25
CA GLN A 42 -7.94 8.84 33.44
C GLN A 42 -9.36 8.42 33.86
N ILE A 43 -9.93 7.37 33.27
CA ILE A 43 -11.23 6.82 33.67
C ILE A 43 -11.19 6.30 35.13
N ASP A 44 -10.10 5.63 35.51
CA ASP A 44 -9.91 5.12 36.87
C ASP A 44 -9.81 6.28 37.88
N ASN A 45 -9.06 7.34 37.55
CA ASN A 45 -8.95 8.54 38.37
C ASN A 45 -10.29 9.26 38.50
N LEU A 46 -11.02 9.42 37.39
CA LEU A 46 -12.36 10.02 37.39
C LEU A 46 -13.32 9.24 38.30
N THR A 47 -13.23 7.91 38.27
CA THR A 47 -14.02 7.02 39.14
C THR A 47 -13.64 7.20 40.62
N ARG A 48 -12.35 7.33 40.95
CA ARG A 48 -11.90 7.62 42.32
C ARG A 48 -12.37 8.99 42.81
N MET A 49 -12.37 10.00 41.94
CA MET A 49 -12.85 11.35 42.27
C MET A 49 -14.35 11.32 42.58
N ARG A 50 -15.14 10.62 41.76
CA ARG A 50 -16.57 10.45 42.00
C ARG A 50 -16.85 9.69 43.29
N ALA A 51 -16.09 8.62 43.56
CA ALA A 51 -16.25 7.81 44.78
C ALA A 51 -15.90 8.57 46.08
N ARG A 52 -15.19 9.69 45.97
CA ARG A 52 -14.86 10.61 47.08
C ARG A 52 -15.75 11.86 47.10
N ASP A 53 -16.82 11.86 46.30
CA ASP A 53 -17.75 12.99 46.12
C ASP A 53 -17.04 14.32 45.76
N LEU A 54 -15.89 14.25 45.08
CA LEU A 54 -15.15 15.44 44.62
C LEU A 54 -15.72 16.06 43.34
N ILE A 55 -16.57 15.30 42.64
CA ILE A 55 -17.28 15.70 41.43
C ILE A 55 -18.72 15.17 41.50
N ASP A 56 -19.63 15.86 40.84
CA ASP A 56 -21.03 15.43 40.77
C ASP A 56 -21.28 14.38 39.66
N ASP A 57 -22.49 13.84 39.63
CA ASP A 57 -22.89 12.84 38.64
C ASP A 57 -22.86 13.39 37.20
N ALA A 58 -23.20 14.66 37.00
CA ALA A 58 -23.26 15.26 35.67
C ALA A 58 -21.85 15.46 35.10
N GLU A 59 -20.91 15.92 35.92
CA GLU A 59 -19.49 16.04 35.58
C GLU A 59 -18.86 14.67 35.33
N TYR A 60 -19.14 13.69 36.19
CA TYR A 60 -18.65 12.33 36.01
C TYR A 60 -19.14 11.72 34.69
N ILE A 61 -20.44 11.78 34.42
CA ILE A 61 -21.03 11.20 33.20
C ILE A 61 -20.43 11.87 31.96
N ARG A 62 -20.35 13.21 31.93
CA ARG A 62 -19.81 13.96 30.80
C ARG A 62 -18.36 13.58 30.49
N GLU A 63 -17.49 13.57 31.49
CA GLU A 63 -16.07 13.25 31.27
C GLU A 63 -15.85 11.76 30.96
N ARG A 64 -16.61 10.87 31.59
CA ARG A 64 -16.55 9.43 31.31
C ARG A 64 -16.92 9.15 29.85
N ASP A 65 -17.99 9.78 29.37
CA ASP A 65 -18.48 9.54 28.01
C ASP A 65 -17.53 10.13 26.96
N ARG A 66 -16.91 11.29 27.25
CA ARG A 66 -15.81 11.85 26.43
C ARG A 66 -14.63 10.88 26.34
N LEU A 67 -14.14 10.39 27.48
CA LEU A 67 -12.98 9.48 27.52
C LEU A 67 -13.28 8.15 26.82
N LYS A 68 -14.49 7.60 26.99
CA LYS A 68 -14.93 6.38 26.28
C LYS A 68 -15.02 6.57 24.78
N ALA A 69 -15.49 7.73 24.30
CA ALA A 69 -15.54 8.04 22.87
C ALA A 69 -14.12 8.13 22.28
N GLU A 70 -13.20 8.77 22.99
CA GLU A 70 -11.78 8.84 22.60
C GLU A 70 -11.14 7.45 22.55
N GLN A 71 -11.41 6.60 23.55
CA GLN A 71 -10.94 5.21 23.59
C GLN A 71 -11.48 4.39 22.41
N ALA A 72 -12.74 4.60 22.02
CA ALA A 72 -13.33 3.93 20.87
C ALA A 72 -12.67 4.33 19.54
N GLU A 73 -12.36 5.62 19.36
CA GLU A 73 -11.66 6.07 18.15
C GLU A 73 -10.21 5.56 18.10
N LEU A 74 -9.49 5.56 19.24
CA LEU A 74 -8.14 4.99 19.31
C LEU A 74 -8.12 3.50 18.92
N ARG A 75 -9.10 2.72 19.37
CA ARG A 75 -9.22 1.29 18.99
C ARG A 75 -9.46 1.12 17.49
N LYS A 76 -10.31 1.95 16.91
CA LYS A 76 -10.57 1.94 15.46
C LYS A 76 -9.34 2.30 14.64
N GLU A 77 -8.49 3.22 15.11
CA GLU A 77 -7.23 3.54 14.45
C GLU A 77 -6.19 2.42 14.54
N ILE A 78 -6.19 1.65 15.63
CA ILE A 78 -5.39 0.42 15.75
C ILE A 78 -5.85 -0.62 14.72
N ASP A 79 -7.15 -0.90 14.65
CA ASP A 79 -7.71 -1.87 13.69
C ASP A 79 -7.37 -1.49 12.24
N LYS A 80 -7.38 -0.19 11.91
CA LYS A 80 -6.97 0.30 10.59
C LYS A 80 -5.49 0.07 10.32
N THR A 81 -4.64 0.23 11.33
CA THR A 81 -3.18 0.08 11.22
C THR A 81 -2.81 -1.39 11.00
N GLU A 82 -3.44 -2.31 11.73
CA GLU A 82 -3.22 -3.76 11.59
C GLU A 82 -3.72 -4.27 10.22
N ASN A 83 -4.97 -3.97 9.84
CA ASN A 83 -5.54 -4.42 8.57
C ASN A 83 -4.82 -3.88 7.32
N ARG A 84 -4.15 -2.73 7.43
CA ARG A 84 -3.37 -2.15 6.33
C ARG A 84 -2.05 -2.89 6.11
N ALA A 85 -1.54 -3.58 7.12
CA ALA A 85 -0.23 -4.21 7.06
C ALA A 85 -0.21 -5.48 6.20
N ASP A 86 -1.14 -6.39 6.47
CA ASP A 86 -1.22 -7.68 5.77
C ASP A 86 -1.59 -7.50 4.29
N ARG A 87 -2.53 -6.59 4.00
CA ARG A 87 -3.01 -6.36 2.64
C ARG A 87 -1.98 -5.68 1.74
N TRP A 88 -1.08 -4.86 2.28
CA TRP A 88 -0.20 -4.06 1.43
C TRP A 88 0.81 -4.90 0.66
N LEU A 89 1.40 -5.93 1.29
CA LEU A 89 2.40 -6.76 0.65
C LEU A 89 1.78 -7.65 -0.43
N GLU A 90 0.66 -8.31 -0.10
CA GLU A 90 -0.12 -9.13 -1.05
C GLU A 90 -0.60 -8.31 -2.25
N LEU A 91 -1.22 -7.15 -2.02
CA LEU A 91 -1.71 -6.28 -3.09
C LEU A 91 -0.57 -5.77 -4.00
N THR A 92 0.62 -5.58 -3.44
CA THR A 92 1.76 -5.09 -4.23
C THR A 92 2.36 -6.20 -5.08
N GLU A 93 2.47 -7.42 -4.54
CA GLU A 93 2.92 -8.59 -5.31
C GLU A 93 1.95 -8.91 -6.46
N GLU A 94 0.65 -8.99 -6.17
CA GLU A 94 -0.38 -9.24 -7.18
C GLU A 94 -0.37 -8.16 -8.29
N LEU A 95 -0.11 -6.90 -7.93
CA LEU A 95 -0.01 -5.80 -8.88
C LEU A 95 1.17 -5.95 -9.83
N PHE A 96 2.37 -6.26 -9.33
CA PHE A 96 3.54 -6.46 -10.19
C PHE A 96 3.41 -7.73 -11.03
N ASP A 97 2.79 -8.79 -10.50
CA ASP A 97 2.45 -10.00 -11.25
C ASP A 97 1.51 -9.69 -12.40
N PHE A 98 0.44 -8.95 -12.11
CA PHE A 98 -0.52 -8.55 -13.11
C PHE A 98 0.12 -7.71 -14.21
N ALA A 99 0.87 -6.66 -13.84
CA ALA A 99 1.54 -5.78 -14.78
C ALA A 99 2.54 -6.51 -15.70
N THR A 100 3.14 -7.59 -15.21
CA THR A 100 4.10 -8.42 -15.96
C THR A 100 3.40 -9.43 -16.85
N TYR A 101 2.46 -10.19 -16.30
CA TYR A 101 1.99 -11.44 -16.91
C TYR A 101 0.58 -11.35 -17.51
N ALA A 102 -0.25 -10.38 -17.13
CA ALA A 102 -1.66 -10.31 -17.53
C ALA A 102 -1.85 -10.35 -19.04
N HIS A 103 -1.02 -9.68 -19.83
CA HIS A 103 -1.11 -9.71 -21.29
C HIS A 103 -0.87 -11.13 -21.85
N SER A 104 0.18 -11.80 -21.39
CA SER A 104 0.48 -13.16 -21.83
C SER A 104 -0.59 -14.17 -21.39
N ALA A 105 -1.10 -14.01 -20.16
CA ALA A 105 -2.18 -14.82 -19.63
C ALA A 105 -3.50 -14.58 -20.37
N PHE A 106 -3.75 -13.34 -20.83
CA PHE A 106 -4.93 -13.02 -21.63
C PHE A 106 -4.87 -13.71 -23.00
N LEU A 107 -3.71 -13.70 -23.67
CA LEU A 107 -3.56 -14.33 -24.99
C LEU A 107 -3.70 -15.85 -24.93
N LYS A 108 -3.19 -16.50 -23.87
CA LYS A 108 -3.17 -17.96 -23.72
C LYS A 108 -4.37 -18.52 -22.96
N GLY A 109 -5.07 -17.69 -22.19
CA GLY A 109 -6.12 -18.10 -21.27
C GLY A 109 -7.43 -18.47 -21.97
N ASP A 110 -8.27 -19.20 -21.24
CA ASP A 110 -9.64 -19.47 -21.63
C ASP A 110 -10.54 -18.23 -21.44
N LEU A 111 -11.82 -18.36 -21.80
CA LEU A 111 -12.77 -17.24 -21.72
C LEU A 111 -12.91 -16.71 -20.29
N GLN A 112 -12.88 -17.61 -19.30
CA GLN A 112 -12.98 -17.25 -17.90
C GLN A 112 -11.77 -16.42 -17.46
N ARG A 113 -10.56 -16.87 -17.78
CA ARG A 113 -9.33 -16.15 -17.46
C ARG A 113 -9.25 -14.80 -18.16
N LYS A 114 -9.68 -14.71 -19.42
CA LYS A 114 -9.77 -13.43 -20.14
C LYS A 114 -10.72 -12.46 -19.47
N LYS A 115 -11.87 -12.95 -18.98
CA LYS A 115 -12.85 -12.14 -18.25
C LYS A 115 -12.28 -11.64 -16.92
N GLU A 116 -11.62 -12.50 -16.16
CA GLU A 116 -10.93 -12.12 -14.90
C GLU A 116 -9.93 -11.00 -15.13
N ILE A 117 -9.08 -11.14 -16.15
CA ILE A 117 -8.08 -10.12 -16.49
C ILE A 117 -8.75 -8.81 -16.91
N MET A 118 -9.84 -8.85 -17.68
CA MET A 118 -10.60 -7.65 -18.05
C MET A 118 -11.19 -6.96 -16.82
N MET A 119 -11.76 -7.70 -15.87
CA MET A 119 -12.31 -7.13 -14.64
C MET A 119 -11.22 -6.54 -13.73
N ALA A 120 -10.02 -7.12 -13.73
CA ALA A 120 -8.88 -6.61 -12.97
C ALA A 120 -8.26 -5.35 -13.60
N LEU A 121 -8.37 -5.15 -14.92
CA LEU A 121 -7.86 -3.95 -15.60
C LEU A 121 -8.62 -2.68 -15.18
N GLY A 122 -9.92 -2.77 -14.93
CA GLY A 122 -10.72 -1.58 -14.68
C GLY A 122 -12.23 -1.79 -14.74
N SER A 123 -12.95 -0.67 -14.63
CA SER A 123 -14.41 -0.59 -14.61
C SER A 123 -14.96 0.06 -15.89
N ASN A 124 -16.29 0.09 -15.98
CA ASN A 124 -17.05 0.80 -17.02
C ASN A 124 -16.59 0.49 -18.47
N PRO A 125 -16.51 -0.80 -18.86
CA PRO A 125 -16.14 -1.16 -20.22
C PRO A 125 -17.20 -0.65 -21.21
N THR A 126 -16.78 0.19 -22.15
CA THR A 126 -17.62 0.69 -23.24
C THR A 126 -16.96 0.40 -24.58
N ILE A 127 -17.76 0.11 -25.60
CA ILE A 127 -17.26 -0.11 -26.96
C ILE A 127 -17.82 1.00 -27.84
N LEU A 128 -16.91 1.76 -28.47
CA LEU A 128 -17.25 2.79 -29.44
C LEU A 128 -16.39 2.60 -30.68
N ASP A 129 -17.01 2.47 -31.86
CA ASP A 129 -16.32 2.28 -33.15
C ASP A 129 -15.33 1.10 -33.16
N GLY A 130 -15.71 -0.02 -32.51
CA GLY A 130 -14.84 -1.19 -32.39
C GLY A 130 -13.64 -1.02 -31.46
N LYS A 131 -13.54 0.12 -30.75
CA LYS A 131 -12.52 0.38 -29.74
C LYS A 131 -13.10 0.20 -28.34
N LEU A 132 -12.47 -0.67 -27.56
CA LEU A 132 -12.76 -0.84 -26.14
C LEU A 132 -12.17 0.34 -25.36
N ARG A 133 -13.00 0.96 -24.53
CA ARG A 133 -12.62 1.92 -23.50
C ARG A 133 -12.94 1.32 -22.14
N ILE A 134 -12.01 1.48 -21.21
CA ILE A 134 -12.17 1.09 -19.82
C ILE A 134 -11.68 2.23 -18.95
N GLU A 135 -12.27 2.36 -17.77
CA GLU A 135 -11.70 3.17 -16.70
C GLU A 135 -10.70 2.31 -15.95
N ALA A 136 -9.40 2.53 -16.22
CA ALA A 136 -8.33 1.76 -15.59
C ALA A 136 -8.34 1.94 -14.07
N HIS A 137 -8.08 0.86 -13.33
CA HIS A 137 -8.00 0.95 -11.88
C HIS A 137 -6.87 1.91 -11.46
N PRO A 138 -7.06 2.78 -10.44
CA PRO A 138 -6.05 3.78 -10.05
C PRO A 138 -4.62 3.27 -9.80
N TRP A 139 -4.45 2.02 -9.38
CA TRP A 139 -3.12 1.44 -9.13
C TRP A 139 -2.34 1.14 -10.41
N LEU A 140 -3.00 1.08 -11.58
CA LEU A 140 -2.34 0.96 -12.88
C LEU A 140 -1.75 2.28 -13.38
N VAL A 141 -2.28 3.41 -12.91
CA VAL A 141 -1.93 4.75 -13.43
C VAL A 141 -0.43 5.06 -13.27
N PRO A 142 0.21 4.84 -12.11
CA PRO A 142 1.64 5.11 -11.97
C PRO A 142 2.49 4.20 -12.87
N ILE A 143 2.09 2.93 -13.05
CA ILE A 143 2.79 2.01 -13.97
C ILE A 143 2.71 2.53 -15.41
N VAL A 144 1.51 2.91 -15.86
CA VAL A 144 1.28 3.41 -17.22
C VAL A 144 2.07 4.70 -17.48
N ASN A 145 2.18 5.58 -16.49
CA ASN A 145 2.82 6.89 -16.65
C ASN A 145 4.34 6.86 -16.48
N GLU A 146 4.85 6.04 -15.56
CA GLU A 146 6.26 6.08 -15.14
C GLU A 146 7.10 5.00 -15.83
N TYR A 147 6.55 3.80 -16.02
CA TYR A 147 7.30 2.66 -16.53
C TYR A 147 7.89 2.86 -17.94
N PRO A 148 7.19 3.44 -18.93
CA PRO A 148 7.72 3.55 -20.29
C PRO A 148 9.04 4.34 -20.38
N ALA A 149 9.22 5.36 -19.54
CA ALA A 149 10.46 6.13 -19.50
C ALA A 149 11.61 5.30 -18.89
N LEU A 150 11.32 4.49 -17.88
CA LEU A 150 12.29 3.60 -17.23
C LEU A 150 12.73 2.47 -18.16
N GLU A 151 11.78 1.88 -18.89
CA GLU A 151 12.08 0.85 -19.90
C GLU A 151 12.94 1.43 -21.04
N ALA A 152 12.60 2.63 -21.52
CA ALA A 152 13.39 3.32 -22.55
C ALA A 152 14.81 3.66 -22.06
N GLU A 153 14.96 4.11 -20.81
CA GLU A 153 16.25 4.37 -20.16
C GLU A 153 17.09 3.08 -20.07
N TYR A 154 16.47 1.99 -19.59
CA TYR A 154 17.09 0.67 -19.48
C TYR A 154 17.56 0.14 -20.85
N HIS A 155 16.72 0.25 -21.87
CA HIS A 155 17.06 -0.18 -23.23
C HIS A 155 18.01 0.75 -23.97
N ARG A 156 18.06 2.05 -23.62
CA ARG A 156 19.01 3.00 -24.23
C ARG A 156 20.45 2.52 -24.10
N LEU A 157 20.73 1.67 -23.11
CA LEU A 157 22.06 1.13 -22.88
C LEU A 157 22.35 -0.28 -23.46
N GLU A 158 21.55 -0.90 -24.36
CA GLU A 158 21.93 -2.24 -24.92
C GLU A 158 21.72 -2.48 -26.44
N PRO A 159 22.54 -3.36 -27.13
CA PRO A 159 23.58 -4.26 -26.60
C PRO A 159 24.98 -4.14 -27.28
N MET A 160 26.07 -4.16 -26.50
CA MET A 160 27.32 -4.77 -26.99
C MET A 160 27.38 -6.19 -26.44
N LYS A 161 27.21 -7.16 -27.35
CA LYS A 161 27.70 -8.52 -27.16
C LYS A 161 29.10 -8.40 -26.54
N ASN A 162 29.30 -9.00 -25.37
CA ASN A 162 30.56 -9.14 -24.61
C ASN A 162 30.70 -8.19 -23.41
N GLY A 163 30.52 -8.78 -22.23
CA GLY A 163 31.32 -8.47 -21.04
C GLY A 163 30.86 -7.28 -20.19
N GLN A 164 30.14 -7.56 -19.11
CA GLN A 164 30.41 -7.13 -17.72
C GLN A 164 29.10 -7.15 -16.92
N ASP A 165 28.87 -8.26 -16.22
CA ASP A 165 27.66 -8.56 -15.44
C ASP A 165 27.35 -7.55 -14.33
N LYS A 166 28.40 -6.93 -13.76
CA LYS A 166 28.28 -6.03 -12.61
C LYS A 166 27.76 -4.63 -12.99
N SER A 167 28.26 -4.06 -14.09
CA SER A 167 27.82 -2.76 -14.62
C SER A 167 26.35 -2.76 -15.05
N LYS A 168 25.88 -3.89 -15.59
CA LYS A 168 24.46 -4.10 -15.95
C LYS A 168 23.54 -4.09 -14.72
N SER A 169 23.93 -4.82 -13.68
CA SER A 169 23.21 -4.84 -12.40
C SER A 169 23.15 -3.46 -11.75
N ASP A 170 24.26 -2.72 -11.77
CA ASP A 170 24.36 -1.38 -11.17
C ASP A 170 23.51 -0.34 -11.91
N HIS A 171 23.51 -0.34 -13.25
CA HIS A 171 22.67 0.56 -14.05
C HIS A 171 21.18 0.23 -13.89
N PHE A 172 20.82 -1.05 -14.00
CA PHE A 172 19.44 -1.50 -13.77
C PHE A 172 18.95 -1.11 -12.37
N ALA A 173 19.76 -1.33 -11.33
CA ALA A 173 19.43 -0.92 -9.97
C ALA A 173 19.24 0.59 -9.85
N THR A 174 20.02 1.40 -10.58
CA THR A 174 19.88 2.86 -10.62
C THR A 174 18.53 3.27 -11.22
N VAL A 175 18.19 2.76 -12.40
CA VAL A 175 16.92 3.07 -13.08
C VAL A 175 15.73 2.57 -12.28
N ALA A 176 15.81 1.36 -11.74
CA ALA A 176 14.72 0.80 -10.98
C ALA A 176 14.52 1.52 -9.63
N SER A 177 15.60 2.03 -9.00
CA SER A 177 15.52 2.82 -7.76
C SER A 177 14.66 4.08 -7.86
N THR A 178 14.67 4.75 -9.02
CA THR A 178 13.82 5.92 -9.27
C THR A 178 12.33 5.58 -9.30
N TRP A 179 11.96 4.33 -9.57
CA TRP A 179 10.57 3.90 -9.60
C TRP A 179 9.98 3.76 -8.21
N LEU A 180 10.61 2.98 -7.31
CA LEU A 180 10.08 2.73 -5.95
C LEU A 180 10.14 3.96 -5.03
N GLY A 181 10.99 4.94 -5.32
CA GLY A 181 11.03 6.21 -4.58
C GLY A 181 9.69 6.95 -4.58
N GLY A 182 8.87 6.78 -5.62
CA GLY A 182 7.52 7.34 -5.72
C GLY A 182 6.44 6.55 -4.96
N TRP A 183 6.73 5.31 -4.56
CA TRP A 183 5.80 4.36 -3.94
C TRP A 183 6.00 4.21 -2.42
N GLY A 184 7.05 4.86 -1.87
CA GLY A 184 7.44 4.75 -0.47
C GLY A 184 6.52 5.49 0.52
N SER A 185 6.05 4.74 1.52
CA SER A 185 5.45 5.17 2.80
C SER A 185 4.02 5.73 2.82
N ASN A 186 3.37 6.05 1.70
CA ASN A 186 1.93 6.36 1.72
C ASN A 186 1.34 6.25 0.31
N PRO A 187 0.62 5.17 -0.07
CA PRO A 187 -0.31 5.29 -1.19
C PRO A 187 -1.28 6.40 -0.80
N ARG A 188 -1.20 7.54 -1.50
CA ARG A 188 -2.15 8.64 -1.28
C ARG A 188 -3.56 8.04 -1.41
N PRO A 189 -4.52 8.38 -0.54
CA PRO A 189 -5.90 8.12 -0.86
C PRO A 189 -6.19 8.92 -2.14
N ILE A 190 -6.36 8.21 -3.25
CA ILE A 190 -6.67 8.82 -4.53
C ILE A 190 -8.18 9.03 -4.53
N GLY A 191 -8.59 10.28 -4.36
CA GLY A 191 -9.98 10.73 -4.54
C GLY A 191 -10.39 10.75 -6.00
#